data_AF-A0A4U8UKA8-F1
#
_entry.id   AF-A0A4U8UKA8-F1
#
_cell.length_a   1.000
_cell.length_b   1.000
_cell.length_c   1.000
_cell.angle_alpha   90.00
_cell.angle_beta   90.00
_cell.angle_gamma   90.00
#
_symmetry.space_group_name_H-M   'P 1'
#
loop_
_entity.id
_entity.type
_entity.pdbx_description
1 polymer ?
#
loop_
_entity_poly.entity_id
_entity_poly.type
_entity_poly.pdbx_seq_one_letter_code
_entity_poly.pdbx_strand_id
1 'polypeptide(L)'
;MGASLCKGAQKKAVGSWVNNESENPFEHSFTKKERVCLRETYQRLQDPKEIIGKIFVDIVVDIAPEVKKVFGVERVPRPNMLKMPKLGGHVARVTDIIEQTTMMLGYSDNVLGAWQLIRKTGRAHTKQTFLLENLNQLEKNYFQIVIDYFQEQFVPYVTGEKEETLPDDQERKKPRFAQNYTPALVEDVWKRFFNILIAQMTDSFEQERTKVNQAHTKHALTPHLMPDDNKKKKSQERPSEVEPEQEIPEKEPEQMYEDPF
;
A
#
# COMPACT_ATOMS: atom_id res chain seq x y z
N MET A 1 -8.67 -54.14 -15.37
CA MET A 1 -9.47 -53.75 -14.18
C MET A 1 -8.47 -53.43 -13.08
N GLY A 2 -8.40 -52.29 -12.40
CA GLY A 2 -9.21 -51.08 -12.28
C GLY A 2 -8.78 -50.42 -10.96
N ALA A 3 -8.58 -49.09 -10.95
CA ALA A 3 -8.52 -48.11 -9.85
C ALA A 3 -8.05 -48.55 -8.44
N SER A 4 -7.19 -47.80 -7.73
CA SER A 4 -7.45 -46.40 -7.36
C SER A 4 -6.18 -45.74 -6.82
N LEU A 5 -5.75 -44.65 -7.48
CA LEU A 5 -4.80 -43.69 -6.92
C LEU A 5 -5.60 -42.56 -6.29
N CYS A 6 -5.77 -42.60 -4.96
CA CYS A 6 -6.20 -41.44 -4.20
C CYS A 6 -5.12 -40.35 -4.31
N LYS A 7 -5.31 -39.40 -5.22
CA LYS A 7 -4.58 -38.13 -5.19
C LYS A 7 -5.07 -37.36 -3.96
N GLY A 8 -4.24 -37.29 -2.93
CA GLY A 8 -4.46 -36.43 -1.77
C GLY A 8 -4.65 -34.99 -2.25
N ALA A 9 -5.79 -34.39 -1.90
CA ALA A 9 -6.04 -32.98 -2.09
C ALA A 9 -4.97 -32.19 -1.32
N GLN A 10 -4.00 -31.63 -2.04
CA GLN A 10 -3.09 -30.65 -1.48
C GLN A 10 -3.91 -29.44 -1.05
N LYS A 11 -4.13 -29.29 0.27
CA LYS A 11 -4.57 -28.04 0.86
C LYS A 11 -3.52 -26.98 0.49
N LYS A 12 -3.89 -26.02 -0.37
CA LYS A 12 -3.08 -24.83 -0.62
C LYS A 12 -2.82 -24.14 0.73
N ALA A 13 -1.57 -24.11 1.15
CA ALA A 13 -1.15 -23.37 2.33
C ALA A 13 -1.33 -21.88 2.06
N VAL A 14 -2.16 -21.23 2.88
CA VAL A 14 -2.37 -19.78 2.85
C VAL A 14 -1.05 -19.11 3.23
N GLY A 15 -0.34 -18.57 2.23
CA GLY A 15 0.96 -17.91 2.41
C GLY A 15 1.96 -18.10 1.26
N SER A 16 1.71 -19.01 0.33
CA SER A 16 2.70 -19.42 -0.69
C SER A 16 2.60 -18.65 -2.02
N TRP A 17 2.57 -17.31 -2.01
CA TRP A 17 2.78 -16.52 -3.25
C TRP A 17 4.26 -16.18 -3.48
N VAL A 18 5.15 -16.57 -2.56
CA VAL A 18 6.56 -16.17 -2.57
C VAL A 18 7.34 -16.77 -3.75
N ASN A 19 6.86 -17.85 -4.39
CA ASN A 19 7.66 -18.64 -5.34
C ASN A 19 6.97 -19.01 -6.67
N ASN A 20 5.83 -18.42 -7.04
CA ASN A 20 5.19 -18.70 -8.33
C ASN A 20 5.45 -17.56 -9.31
N GLU A 21 6.62 -17.57 -9.96
CA GLU A 21 6.94 -16.65 -11.06
C GLU A 21 5.89 -16.70 -12.18
N SER A 22 5.25 -17.87 -12.38
CA SER A 22 4.20 -18.09 -13.38
C SER A 22 2.89 -17.33 -13.12
N GLU A 23 2.66 -16.86 -11.89
CA GLU A 23 1.44 -16.12 -11.53
C GLU A 23 1.68 -14.60 -11.46
N ASN A 24 2.91 -14.12 -11.65
CA ASN A 24 3.23 -12.71 -11.53
C ASN A 24 2.68 -11.90 -12.72
N PRO A 25 1.68 -11.02 -12.53
CA PRO A 25 1.08 -10.24 -13.61
C PRO A 25 2.07 -9.34 -14.34
N PHE A 26 3.12 -8.87 -13.66
CA PHE A 26 4.13 -8.03 -14.30
C PHE A 26 5.06 -8.80 -15.25
N GLU A 27 5.19 -10.12 -15.07
CA GLU A 27 6.04 -10.97 -15.90
C GLU A 27 5.34 -11.32 -17.22
N HIS A 28 4.07 -11.73 -17.16
CA HIS A 28 3.33 -12.15 -18.36
C HIS A 28 2.59 -11.01 -19.08
N SER A 29 2.29 -9.91 -18.37
CA SER A 29 1.60 -8.78 -19.00
C SER A 29 2.56 -7.77 -19.64
N PHE A 30 3.87 -7.88 -19.44
CA PHE A 30 4.84 -6.95 -20.03
C PHE A 30 6.07 -7.65 -20.59
N THR A 31 6.44 -7.29 -21.81
CA THR A 31 7.78 -7.54 -22.34
C THR A 31 8.81 -6.65 -21.64
N LYS A 32 10.09 -7.03 -21.72
CA LYS A 32 11.20 -6.22 -21.19
C LYS A 32 11.20 -4.79 -21.75
N LYS A 33 10.89 -4.61 -23.04
CA LYS A 33 10.83 -3.27 -23.68
C LYS A 33 9.73 -2.42 -23.09
N GLU A 34 8.57 -3.00 -22.79
CA GLU A 34 7.45 -2.26 -22.18
C GLU A 34 7.75 -1.88 -20.73
N ARG A 35 8.43 -2.75 -19.97
CA ARG A 35 8.91 -2.39 -18.62
C ARG A 35 9.91 -1.23 -18.65
N VAL A 36 10.84 -1.23 -19.61
CA VAL A 36 11.76 -0.10 -19.84
C VAL A 36 10.97 1.16 -20.23
N CYS A 37 9.95 1.04 -21.07
CA CYS A 37 9.06 2.15 -21.44
C CYS A 37 8.42 2.81 -20.20
N LEU A 38 7.87 2.03 -19.25
CA LEU A 38 7.35 2.56 -17.99
C LEU A 38 8.39 3.40 -17.25
N ARG A 39 9.62 2.88 -17.13
CA ARG A 39 10.70 3.57 -16.43
C ARG A 39 11.13 4.85 -17.12
N GLU A 40 11.44 4.77 -18.41
CA GLU A 40 11.94 5.92 -19.16
C GLU A 40 10.90 7.04 -19.27
N THR A 41 9.62 6.70 -19.46
CA THR A 41 8.55 7.70 -19.56
C THR A 41 8.24 8.34 -18.22
N TYR A 42 8.31 7.60 -17.10
CA TYR A 42 8.22 8.20 -15.77
C TYR A 42 9.40 9.14 -15.48
N GLN A 43 10.63 8.74 -15.85
CA GLN A 43 11.84 9.56 -15.64
C GLN A 43 11.91 10.82 -16.52
N ARG A 44 11.04 10.96 -17.51
CA ARG A 44 10.91 12.21 -18.30
C ARG A 44 10.19 13.31 -17.53
N LEU A 45 9.36 12.95 -16.54
CA LEU A 45 8.68 13.89 -15.69
C LEU A 45 9.68 14.64 -14.82
N GLN A 46 9.51 15.96 -14.66
CA GLN A 46 10.40 16.80 -13.88
C GLN A 46 10.01 16.83 -12.41
N ASP A 47 8.72 17.00 -12.13
CA ASP A 47 8.15 16.92 -10.78
C ASP A 47 6.91 16.00 -10.76
N PRO A 48 7.11 14.67 -10.76
CA PRO A 48 5.98 13.74 -10.70
C PRO A 48 5.16 13.90 -9.41
N LYS A 49 5.78 14.36 -8.31
CA LYS A 49 5.09 14.56 -7.03
C LYS A 49 4.06 15.69 -7.13
N GLU A 50 4.39 16.77 -7.82
CA GLU A 50 3.46 17.88 -8.05
C GLU A 50 2.26 17.42 -8.90
N ILE A 51 2.51 16.66 -9.97
CA ILE A 51 1.45 16.09 -10.83
C ILE A 51 0.52 15.20 -10.00
N ILE A 52 1.10 14.24 -9.27
CA ILE A 52 0.37 13.32 -8.40
C ILE A 52 -0.42 14.11 -7.35
N GLY A 53 0.18 15.14 -6.75
CA GLY A 53 -0.47 16.00 -5.77
C GLY A 53 -1.73 16.68 -6.31
N LYS A 54 -1.67 17.27 -7.51
CA LYS A 54 -2.84 17.90 -8.17
C LYS A 54 -3.97 16.89 -8.38
N ILE A 55 -3.63 15.74 -8.95
CA ILE A 55 -4.59 14.66 -9.20
C ILE A 55 -5.25 14.19 -7.89
N PHE A 56 -4.47 14.00 -6.82
CA PHE A 56 -5.01 13.59 -5.52
C PHE A 56 -5.91 14.65 -4.88
N VAL A 57 -5.62 15.95 -5.07
CA VAL A 57 -6.54 17.01 -4.64
C VAL A 57 -7.87 16.90 -5.37
N ASP A 58 -7.86 16.68 -6.68
CA ASP A 58 -9.10 16.50 -7.45
C ASP A 58 -9.86 15.24 -7.02
N ILE A 59 -9.15 14.12 -6.77
CA ILE A 59 -9.74 12.89 -6.24
C ILE A 59 -10.45 13.14 -4.92
N VAL A 60 -9.78 13.74 -3.93
CA VAL A 60 -10.38 13.95 -2.61
C VAL A 60 -11.47 15.02 -2.62
N VAL A 61 -11.51 15.92 -3.61
CA VAL A 61 -12.51 16.99 -3.66
C VAL A 61 -13.72 16.63 -4.49
N ASP A 62 -13.51 16.06 -5.66
CA ASP A 62 -14.52 15.94 -6.72
C ASP A 62 -14.94 14.49 -6.99
N ILE A 63 -14.07 13.51 -6.73
CA ILE A 63 -14.32 12.10 -7.11
C ILE A 63 -14.77 11.24 -5.92
N ALA A 64 -14.06 11.34 -4.80
CA ALA A 64 -14.32 10.59 -3.58
C ALA A 64 -14.33 11.53 -2.35
N PRO A 65 -15.26 12.49 -2.26
CA PRO A 65 -15.28 13.48 -1.18
C PRO A 65 -15.38 12.88 0.22
N GLU A 66 -15.92 11.67 0.36
CA GLU A 66 -15.96 10.92 1.62
C GLU A 66 -14.57 10.61 2.21
N VAL A 67 -13.52 10.55 1.38
CA VAL A 67 -12.16 10.32 1.88
C VAL A 67 -11.51 11.57 2.48
N LYS A 68 -12.14 12.75 2.36
CA LYS A 68 -11.64 13.99 2.98
C LYS A 68 -11.41 13.84 4.48
N LYS A 69 -12.31 13.13 5.17
CA LYS A 69 -12.20 12.86 6.61
C LYS A 69 -11.01 11.97 6.93
N VAL A 70 -10.77 10.94 6.11
CA VAL A 70 -9.64 10.02 6.25
C VAL A 70 -8.32 10.79 6.17
N PHE A 71 -8.22 11.71 5.21
CA PHE A 71 -7.06 12.56 4.99
C PHE A 71 -7.02 13.82 5.86
N GLY A 72 -8.03 14.08 6.68
CA GLY A 72 -8.08 15.25 7.57
C GLY A 72 -8.12 16.60 6.83
N VAL A 73 -8.77 16.64 5.66
CA VAL A 73 -8.85 17.84 4.79
C VAL A 73 -10.27 18.38 4.60
N GLU A 74 -11.25 17.95 5.41
CA GLU A 74 -12.68 18.31 5.25
C GLU A 74 -12.93 19.81 5.19
N ARG A 75 -12.18 20.60 5.96
CA ARG A 75 -12.32 22.07 6.07
C ARG A 75 -11.16 22.84 5.45
N VAL A 76 -10.22 22.14 4.81
CA VAL A 76 -8.99 22.74 4.29
C VAL A 76 -9.24 23.24 2.87
N PRO A 77 -8.95 24.51 2.53
CA PRO A 77 -9.05 24.99 1.15
C PRO A 77 -8.13 24.23 0.21
N ARG A 78 -8.55 24.01 -1.05
CA ARG A 78 -7.79 23.23 -2.07
C ARG A 78 -6.28 23.54 -2.09
N PRO A 79 -5.82 24.81 -2.15
CA PRO A 79 -4.39 25.13 -2.27
C PRO A 79 -3.55 24.71 -1.05
N ASN A 80 -4.18 24.47 0.09
CA ASN A 80 -3.50 24.10 1.33
C ASN A 80 -3.60 22.61 1.65
N MET A 81 -4.39 21.83 0.90
CA MET A 81 -4.62 20.41 1.21
C MET A 81 -3.33 19.58 1.17
N LEU A 82 -2.42 19.85 0.23
CA LEU A 82 -1.13 19.13 0.13
C LEU A 82 -0.16 19.44 1.26
N LYS A 83 -0.37 20.55 2.01
CA LYS A 83 0.41 20.87 3.21
C LYS A 83 -0.02 20.03 4.42
N MET A 84 -1.18 19.37 4.33
CA MET A 84 -1.70 18.56 5.44
C MET A 84 -0.95 17.23 5.54
N PRO A 85 -0.52 16.81 6.75
CA PRO A 85 0.39 15.67 6.90
C PRO A 85 -0.13 14.36 6.29
N LYS A 86 -1.42 14.07 6.42
CA LYS A 86 -1.99 12.82 5.93
C LYS A 86 -2.08 12.79 4.40
N LEU A 87 -2.62 13.83 3.77
CA LEU A 87 -2.74 13.89 2.31
C LEU A 87 -1.38 14.07 1.65
N GLY A 88 -0.58 15.06 2.08
CA GLY A 88 0.75 15.30 1.54
C GLY A 88 1.69 14.11 1.73
N GLY A 89 1.60 13.43 2.89
CA GLY A 89 2.33 12.19 3.14
C GLY A 89 1.83 11.02 2.28
N HIS A 90 0.54 10.94 1.96
CA HIS A 90 0.02 9.92 1.04
C HIS A 90 0.50 10.17 -0.39
N VAL A 91 0.46 11.41 -0.87
CA VAL A 91 1.00 11.81 -2.18
C VAL A 91 2.48 11.45 -2.31
N ALA A 92 3.29 11.72 -1.28
CA ALA A 92 4.70 11.31 -1.26
C ALA A 92 4.85 9.78 -1.38
N ARG A 93 4.11 9.01 -0.58
CA ARG A 93 4.15 7.54 -0.63
C ARG A 93 3.71 6.97 -1.97
N VAL A 94 2.69 7.55 -2.62
CA VAL A 94 2.25 7.13 -3.96
C VAL A 94 3.34 7.42 -5.00
N THR A 95 3.96 8.60 -4.92
CA THR A 95 5.12 8.95 -5.77
C THR A 95 6.23 7.92 -5.61
N ASP A 96 6.56 7.54 -4.37
CA ASP A 96 7.60 6.56 -4.06
C ASP A 96 7.23 5.16 -4.58
N ILE A 97 5.96 4.74 -4.48
CA ILE A 97 5.50 3.44 -4.99
C ILE A 97 5.64 3.40 -6.52
N ILE A 98 5.28 4.46 -7.24
CA ILE A 98 5.41 4.49 -8.71
C ILE A 98 6.89 4.52 -9.10
N GLU A 99 7.72 5.34 -8.44
CA GLU A 99 9.17 5.40 -8.68
C GLU A 99 9.84 4.03 -8.44
N GLN A 100 9.59 3.40 -7.29
CA GLN A 100 10.20 2.11 -6.94
C GLN A 100 9.72 0.99 -7.85
N THR A 101 8.41 0.94 -8.15
CA THR A 101 7.86 -0.11 -9.03
C THR A 101 8.41 0.02 -10.44
N THR A 102 8.42 1.23 -11.03
CA THR A 102 8.97 1.44 -12.37
C THR A 102 10.48 1.19 -12.42
N MET A 103 11.22 1.56 -11.37
CA MET A 103 12.65 1.22 -11.24
C MET A 103 12.87 -0.29 -11.19
N MET A 104 12.10 -1.03 -10.39
CA MET A 104 12.22 -2.48 -10.29
C MET A 104 11.88 -3.17 -11.61
N LEU A 105 10.85 -2.72 -12.32
CA LEU A 105 10.42 -3.31 -13.59
C LEU A 105 11.38 -2.98 -14.74
N GLY A 106 11.72 -1.70 -14.91
CA GLY A 106 12.39 -1.22 -16.12
C GLY A 106 13.89 -0.98 -15.98
N TYR A 107 14.46 -1.01 -14.77
CA TYR A 107 15.89 -0.81 -14.56
C TYR A 107 16.58 -2.05 -13.95
N SER A 108 16.16 -2.50 -12.77
CA SER A 108 16.82 -3.62 -12.09
C SER A 108 16.30 -5.01 -12.50
N ASP A 109 15.24 -5.07 -13.31
CA ASP A 109 14.55 -6.30 -13.72
C ASP A 109 14.07 -7.15 -12.53
N ASN A 110 13.85 -6.53 -11.37
CA ASN A 110 13.32 -7.16 -10.16
C ASN A 110 11.79 -7.24 -10.21
N VAL A 111 11.26 -8.03 -11.15
CA VAL A 111 9.82 -8.17 -11.41
C VAL A 111 9.09 -8.79 -10.21
N LEU A 112 9.74 -9.71 -9.49
CA LEU A 112 9.19 -10.30 -8.26
C LEU A 112 9.08 -9.25 -7.14
N GLY A 113 10.10 -8.43 -6.94
CA GLY A 113 10.09 -7.35 -5.95
C GLY A 113 8.99 -6.31 -6.21
N ALA A 114 8.80 -5.94 -7.49
CA ALA A 114 7.69 -5.08 -7.90
C ALA A 114 6.34 -5.65 -7.49
N TRP A 115 6.10 -6.93 -7.79
CA TRP A 115 4.85 -7.60 -7.42
C TRP A 115 4.64 -7.67 -5.89
N GLN A 116 5.69 -8.02 -5.15
CA GLN A 116 5.66 -8.06 -3.69
C GLN A 116 5.37 -6.70 -3.07
N LEU A 117 5.94 -5.62 -3.60
CA LEU A 117 5.72 -4.25 -3.13
C LEU A 117 4.25 -3.84 -3.28
N ILE A 118 3.64 -4.06 -4.45
CA ILE A 118 2.24 -3.70 -4.69
C ILE A 118 1.30 -4.51 -3.79
N ARG A 119 1.52 -5.82 -3.66
CA ARG A 119 0.72 -6.66 -2.75
C ARG A 119 0.94 -6.28 -1.29
N LYS A 120 2.15 -5.93 -0.87
CA LYS A 120 2.44 -5.43 0.48
C LYS A 120 1.67 -4.14 0.75
N THR A 121 1.62 -3.25 -0.23
CA THR A 121 0.87 -2.00 -0.17
C THR A 121 -0.63 -2.26 0.00
N GLY A 122 -1.23 -3.14 -0.82
CA GLY A 122 -2.64 -3.52 -0.67
C GLY A 122 -2.97 -4.10 0.71
N ARG A 123 -2.13 -5.01 1.23
CA ARG A 123 -2.27 -5.53 2.61
C ARG A 123 -2.18 -4.42 3.66
N ALA A 124 -1.23 -3.49 3.55
CA ALA A 124 -1.05 -2.42 4.53
C ALA A 124 -2.28 -1.50 4.65
N HIS A 125 -3.07 -1.38 3.58
CA HIS A 125 -4.29 -0.58 3.58
C HIS A 125 -5.42 -1.18 4.45
N THR A 126 -5.35 -2.45 4.89
CA THR A 126 -6.33 -3.01 5.84
C THR A 126 -6.25 -2.37 7.22
N LYS A 127 -5.12 -1.73 7.55
CA LYS A 127 -4.97 -0.91 8.77
C LYS A 127 -5.82 0.37 8.73
N GLN A 128 -6.36 0.75 7.57
CA GLN A 128 -7.24 1.91 7.44
C GLN A 128 -8.68 1.49 7.70
N THR A 129 -9.21 1.87 8.87
CA THR A 129 -10.58 1.52 9.31
C THR A 129 -11.63 1.85 8.26
N PHE A 130 -11.53 3.03 7.63
CA PHE A 130 -12.44 3.43 6.55
C PHE A 130 -12.48 2.41 5.41
N LEU A 131 -11.31 1.95 4.93
CA LEU A 131 -11.28 0.95 3.85
C LEU A 131 -11.75 -0.42 4.36
N LEU A 132 -11.43 -0.79 5.59
CA LEU A 132 -11.86 -2.06 6.17
C LEU A 132 -13.38 -2.20 6.19
N GLU A 133 -14.08 -1.11 6.52
CA GLU A 133 -15.53 -1.03 6.64
C GLU A 133 -16.23 -0.78 5.29
N ASN A 134 -15.62 0.01 4.39
CA ASN A 134 -16.32 0.54 3.22
C ASN A 134 -15.80 0.00 1.87
N LEU A 135 -14.63 -0.65 1.82
CA LEU A 135 -14.15 -1.25 0.58
C LEU A 135 -14.91 -2.54 0.30
N ASN A 136 -15.57 -2.59 -0.84
CA ASN A 136 -16.31 -3.76 -1.30
C ASN A 136 -16.13 -3.92 -2.81
N GLN A 137 -15.58 -5.05 -3.25
CA GLN A 137 -15.35 -5.32 -4.68
C GLN A 137 -16.62 -5.19 -5.54
N LEU A 138 -17.80 -5.52 -4.99
CA LEU A 138 -19.06 -5.55 -5.73
C LEU A 138 -19.80 -4.21 -5.75
N GLU A 139 -19.44 -3.30 -4.83
CA GLU A 139 -20.16 -2.04 -4.64
C GLU A 139 -19.23 -0.85 -4.84
N LYS A 140 -18.15 -0.79 -4.05
CA LYS A 140 -17.24 0.35 -4.03
C LYS A 140 -15.80 -0.08 -3.78
N ASN A 141 -15.08 -0.30 -4.87
CA ASN A 141 -13.65 -0.52 -4.83
C ASN A 141 -12.90 0.84 -4.87
N TYR A 142 -12.48 1.33 -3.71
CA TYR A 142 -11.75 2.60 -3.63
C TYR A 142 -10.40 2.59 -4.37
N PHE A 143 -9.74 1.43 -4.54
CA PHE A 143 -8.53 1.37 -5.36
C PHE A 143 -8.85 1.62 -6.83
N GLN A 144 -9.91 1.00 -7.34
CA GLN A 144 -10.40 1.21 -8.70
C GLN A 144 -10.79 2.67 -8.92
N ILE A 145 -11.62 3.25 -8.04
CA ILE A 145 -12.10 4.64 -8.16
C ILE A 145 -10.93 5.64 -8.20
N VAL A 146 -9.98 5.49 -7.28
CA VAL A 146 -8.80 6.38 -7.20
C VAL A 146 -7.91 6.20 -8.43
N ILE A 147 -7.60 4.96 -8.80
CA ILE A 147 -6.63 4.68 -9.87
C ILE A 147 -7.23 4.97 -11.25
N ASP A 148 -8.53 4.79 -11.48
CA ASP A 148 -9.19 5.13 -12.74
C ASP A 148 -9.09 6.61 -13.05
N TYR A 149 -9.50 7.45 -12.09
CA TYR A 149 -9.34 8.89 -12.27
C TYR A 149 -7.86 9.28 -12.35
N PHE A 150 -7.01 8.64 -11.55
CA PHE A 150 -5.58 8.90 -11.57
C PHE A 150 -4.97 8.63 -12.95
N GLN A 151 -5.26 7.48 -13.57
CA GLN A 151 -4.70 7.14 -14.87
C GLN A 151 -5.22 8.06 -15.98
N GLU A 152 -6.50 8.46 -15.95
CA GLU A 152 -7.05 9.41 -16.92
C GLU A 152 -6.33 10.76 -16.88
N GLN A 153 -5.92 11.22 -15.69
CA GLN A 153 -5.22 12.49 -15.53
C GLN A 153 -3.70 12.38 -15.67
N PHE A 154 -3.10 11.26 -15.27
CA PHE A 154 -1.67 11.05 -15.24
C PHE A 154 -1.09 10.63 -16.59
N VAL A 155 -1.78 9.75 -17.32
CA VAL A 155 -1.28 9.20 -18.59
C VAL A 155 -0.96 10.29 -19.64
N PRO A 156 -1.76 11.36 -19.80
CA PRO A 156 -1.42 12.46 -20.71
C PRO A 156 -0.06 13.12 -20.44
N TYR A 157 0.42 13.11 -19.19
CA TYR A 157 1.76 13.66 -18.87
C TYR A 157 2.88 12.74 -19.36
N VAL A 158 2.74 11.43 -19.17
CA VAL A 158 3.78 10.46 -19.59
C VAL A 158 3.79 10.20 -21.09
N THR A 159 2.66 10.42 -21.79
CA THR A 159 2.60 10.41 -23.26
C THR A 159 3.16 11.70 -23.89
N GLY A 160 3.27 12.77 -23.10
CA GLY A 160 3.68 14.10 -23.56
C GLY A 160 2.56 14.93 -24.20
N GLU A 161 1.30 14.48 -24.10
CA GLU A 161 0.12 15.23 -24.55
C GLU A 161 -0.20 16.43 -23.65
N LYS A 162 0.06 16.27 -22.35
CA LYS A 162 -0.11 17.32 -21.34
C LYS A 162 1.23 17.73 -20.77
N GLU A 163 1.47 19.02 -20.74
CA GLU A 163 2.72 19.58 -20.25
C GLU A 163 2.69 19.84 -18.73
N GLU A 164 3.83 19.68 -18.09
CA GLU A 164 4.04 20.09 -16.70
C GLU A 164 4.00 21.62 -16.61
N THR A 165 3.19 22.13 -15.69
CA THR A 165 3.28 23.53 -15.26
C THR A 165 4.49 23.65 -14.36
N LEU A 166 5.60 24.13 -14.92
CA LEU A 166 6.81 24.39 -14.15
C LEU A 166 6.73 25.78 -13.52
N PRO A 167 7.31 25.98 -12.32
CA PRO A 167 7.62 27.31 -11.81
C PRO A 167 8.42 28.13 -12.84
N ASP A 168 8.19 29.44 -12.90
CA ASP A 168 8.81 30.35 -13.89
C ASP A 168 10.36 30.31 -13.88
N ASP A 169 10.97 29.82 -12.80
CA ASP A 169 12.41 29.69 -12.60
C ASP A 169 13.00 28.32 -12.99
N GLN A 170 12.18 27.37 -13.47
CA GLN A 170 12.65 26.04 -13.89
C GLN A 170 12.62 25.85 -15.41
N GLU A 171 13.80 25.70 -16.01
CA GLU A 171 13.93 25.28 -17.40
C GLU A 171 13.67 23.78 -17.55
N ARG A 172 13.01 23.40 -18.65
CA ARG A 172 12.78 21.98 -18.97
C ARG A 172 14.11 21.25 -19.13
N LYS A 173 14.29 20.21 -18.31
CA LYS A 173 15.41 19.28 -18.49
C LYS A 173 15.27 18.57 -19.84
N LYS A 174 16.36 18.54 -20.62
CA LYS A 174 16.38 17.76 -21.87
C LYS A 174 16.15 16.27 -21.56
N PRO A 175 15.26 15.59 -22.29
CA PRO A 175 15.00 14.17 -22.07
C PRO A 175 16.29 13.37 -22.27
N ARG A 176 16.59 12.50 -21.31
CA ARG A 176 17.86 11.75 -21.24
C ARG A 176 17.86 10.48 -22.12
N PHE A 177 16.73 10.15 -22.74
CA PHE A 177 16.51 8.84 -23.37
C PHE A 177 16.36 8.96 -24.89
N ALA A 178 16.97 8.01 -25.59
CA ALA A 178 17.02 7.98 -27.05
C ALA A 178 15.83 7.25 -27.71
N GLN A 179 15.01 6.50 -26.93
CA GLN A 179 13.90 5.74 -27.50
C GLN A 179 12.65 6.60 -27.69
N ASN A 180 12.25 6.73 -28.96
CA ASN A 180 10.98 7.34 -29.35
C ASN A 180 9.87 6.30 -29.30
N TYR A 181 9.20 6.21 -28.15
CA TYR A 181 7.94 5.47 -28.02
C TYR A 181 6.81 6.27 -28.69
N THR A 182 5.88 5.59 -29.35
CA THR A 182 4.65 6.24 -29.82
C THR A 182 3.73 6.54 -28.64
N PRO A 183 2.98 7.66 -28.64
CA PRO A 183 2.03 7.96 -27.56
C PRO A 183 1.07 6.81 -27.25
N ALA A 184 0.55 6.13 -28.29
CA ALA A 184 -0.32 4.97 -28.14
C ALA A 184 0.33 3.78 -27.41
N LEU A 185 1.62 3.51 -27.63
CA LEU A 185 2.33 2.46 -26.90
C LEU A 185 2.49 2.85 -25.42
N VAL A 186 2.84 4.10 -25.15
CA VAL A 186 3.00 4.60 -23.77
C VAL A 186 1.67 4.50 -23.03
N GLU A 187 0.59 5.00 -23.64
CA GLU A 187 -0.75 4.95 -23.09
C GLU A 187 -1.20 3.52 -22.74
N ASP A 188 -1.08 2.57 -23.69
CA ASP A 188 -1.46 1.17 -23.47
C ASP A 188 -0.66 0.51 -22.32
N VAL A 189 0.65 0.72 -22.31
CA VAL A 189 1.55 0.16 -21.29
C VAL A 189 1.21 0.71 -19.90
N TRP A 190 0.95 2.01 -19.77
CA TRP A 190 0.57 2.62 -18.50
C TRP A 190 -0.83 2.19 -18.03
N LYS A 191 -1.80 2.07 -18.93
CA LYS A 191 -3.14 1.56 -18.59
C LYS A 191 -3.08 0.12 -18.07
N ARG A 192 -2.32 -0.77 -18.73
CA ARG A 192 -2.07 -2.13 -18.22
C ARG A 192 -1.41 -2.11 -16.86
N PHE A 193 -0.46 -1.20 -16.64
CA PHE A 193 0.25 -1.08 -15.37
C PHE A 193 -0.71 -0.72 -14.23
N PHE A 194 -1.54 0.30 -14.42
CA PHE A 194 -2.53 0.72 -13.42
C PHE A 194 -3.60 -0.35 -13.17
N ASN A 195 -4.06 -1.05 -14.20
CA ASN A 195 -5.00 -2.18 -14.04
C ASN A 195 -4.42 -3.29 -13.17
N ILE A 196 -3.12 -3.60 -13.33
CA ILE A 196 -2.42 -4.57 -12.46
C ILE A 196 -2.32 -4.04 -11.03
N LEU A 197 -2.04 -2.75 -10.82
CA LEU A 197 -2.04 -2.17 -9.48
C LEU A 197 -3.39 -2.36 -8.79
N ILE A 198 -4.49 -2.02 -9.47
CA ILE A 198 -5.84 -2.18 -8.93
C ILE A 198 -6.09 -3.63 -8.54
N ALA A 199 -5.88 -4.56 -9.46
CA ALA A 199 -6.13 -5.98 -9.23
C ALA A 199 -5.30 -6.52 -8.04
N GLN A 200 -3.99 -6.25 -8.02
CA GLN A 200 -3.11 -6.79 -6.99
C GLN A 200 -3.30 -6.12 -5.62
N MET A 201 -3.59 -4.82 -5.56
CA MET A 201 -3.92 -4.14 -4.30
C MET A 201 -5.25 -4.63 -3.74
N THR A 202 -6.27 -4.75 -4.60
CA THR A 202 -7.60 -5.24 -4.23
C THR A 202 -7.54 -6.68 -3.71
N ASP A 203 -6.91 -7.59 -4.46
CA ASP A 203 -6.83 -9.00 -4.07
C ASP A 203 -6.05 -9.20 -2.76
N SER A 204 -4.93 -8.50 -2.62
CA SER A 204 -4.10 -8.61 -1.41
C SER A 204 -4.76 -7.97 -0.19
N PHE A 205 -5.50 -6.88 -0.38
CA PHE A 205 -6.32 -6.28 0.67
C PHE A 205 -7.41 -7.26 1.14
N GLU A 206 -8.16 -7.87 0.23
CA GLU A 206 -9.26 -8.79 0.57
C GLU A 206 -8.78 -10.05 1.30
N GLN A 207 -7.67 -10.61 0.83
CA GLN A 207 -7.02 -11.75 1.49
C GLN A 207 -6.62 -11.40 2.93
N GLU A 208 -6.11 -10.19 3.16
CA GLU A 208 -5.66 -9.77 4.48
C GLU A 208 -6.83 -9.37 5.38
N ARG A 209 -7.85 -8.69 4.84
CA ARG A 209 -9.10 -8.37 5.54
C ARG A 209 -9.78 -9.62 6.10
N THR A 210 -9.82 -10.69 5.29
CA THR A 210 -10.38 -11.97 5.73
C THR A 210 -9.65 -12.54 6.94
N LYS A 211 -8.31 -12.44 6.98
CA LYS A 211 -7.51 -12.90 8.14
C LYS A 211 -7.75 -12.04 9.37
N VAL A 212 -7.78 -10.72 9.20
CA VAL A 212 -8.06 -9.76 10.29
C VAL A 212 -9.43 -10.08 10.91
N ASN A 213 -10.47 -10.23 10.09
CA ASN A 213 -11.82 -10.57 10.56
C ASN A 213 -11.86 -11.93 11.27
N GLN A 214 -11.19 -12.96 10.73
CA GLN A 214 -11.11 -14.27 11.37
C GLN A 214 -10.38 -14.23 12.72
N ALA A 215 -9.34 -13.41 12.86
CA ALA A 215 -8.64 -13.23 14.13
C ALA A 215 -9.56 -12.58 15.17
N HIS A 216 -10.30 -11.53 14.80
CA HIS A 216 -11.29 -10.91 15.69
C HIS A 216 -12.37 -11.88 16.14
N THR A 217 -12.92 -12.69 15.23
CA THR A 217 -13.94 -13.71 15.58
C THR A 217 -13.38 -14.78 16.51
N LYS A 218 -12.14 -15.24 16.32
CA LYS A 218 -11.50 -16.21 17.23
C LYS A 218 -11.32 -15.62 18.63
N HIS A 219 -10.82 -14.38 18.74
CA HIS A 219 -10.68 -13.71 20.03
C HIS A 219 -12.03 -13.51 20.75
N ALA A 220 -13.11 -13.24 20.01
CA ALA A 220 -14.45 -13.11 20.58
C ALA A 220 -15.06 -14.45 21.04
N LEU A 221 -14.62 -15.58 20.50
CA LEU A 221 -15.14 -16.92 20.81
C LEU A 221 -14.32 -17.69 21.86
N THR A 222 -13.10 -17.26 22.18
CA THR A 222 -12.28 -17.81 23.27
C THR A 222 -11.91 -16.84 24.41
N PRO A 223 -12.79 -15.96 24.93
CA PRO A 223 -12.46 -15.14 26.11
C PRO A 223 -12.20 -15.98 27.37
N HIS A 224 -12.87 -17.13 27.53
CA HIS A 224 -12.78 -17.99 28.73
C HIS A 224 -11.62 -19.00 28.75
N LEU A 225 -10.76 -19.01 27.73
CA LEU A 225 -9.58 -19.90 27.67
C LEU A 225 -8.25 -19.16 27.91
N MET A 226 -8.29 -17.85 28.17
CA MET A 226 -7.12 -17.11 28.63
C MET A 226 -6.85 -17.52 30.09
N PRO A 227 -5.68 -18.10 30.43
CA PRO A 227 -5.36 -18.35 31.83
C PRO A 227 -5.32 -17.00 32.56
N ASP A 228 -6.09 -16.89 33.64
CA ASP A 228 -5.96 -15.79 34.60
C ASP A 228 -4.52 -15.75 35.09
N ASP A 229 -3.74 -14.78 34.64
CA ASP A 229 -2.36 -14.53 35.12
C ASP A 229 -2.30 -14.05 36.58
N ASN A 230 -3.39 -14.17 37.34
CA ASN A 230 -3.48 -13.80 38.76
C ASN A 230 -3.44 -14.97 39.75
N LYS A 231 -3.06 -16.19 39.33
CA LYS A 231 -2.93 -17.36 40.24
C LYS A 231 -1.50 -17.91 40.39
N LYS A 232 -0.49 -17.03 40.44
CA LYS A 232 0.86 -17.38 40.93
C LYS A 232 1.31 -16.51 42.11
N LYS A 233 0.45 -16.29 43.11
CA LYS A 233 0.87 -15.83 44.45
C LYS A 233 -0.04 -16.45 45.52
N LYS A 234 0.08 -17.75 45.76
CA LYS A 234 -0.47 -18.36 46.99
C LYS A 234 0.19 -19.69 47.34
N SER A 235 1.44 -19.64 47.80
CA SER A 235 2.03 -20.72 48.62
C SER A 235 3.40 -20.31 49.16
N GLN A 236 3.42 -19.56 50.25
CA GLN A 236 4.32 -19.75 51.40
C GLN A 236 4.01 -18.67 52.44
N GLU A 237 3.18 -19.02 53.41
CA GLU A 237 3.14 -18.34 54.71
C GLU A 237 4.16 -19.02 55.64
N ARG A 238 5.00 -18.23 56.30
CA ARG A 238 5.17 -18.28 57.76
C ARG A 238 5.75 -16.95 58.28
N PRO A 239 5.36 -16.49 59.49
CA PRO A 239 5.60 -15.13 59.97
C PRO A 239 6.72 -15.05 61.03
N SER A 240 7.44 -13.93 61.09
CA SER A 240 8.15 -13.45 62.30
C SER A 240 8.66 -12.00 62.14
N GLU A 241 8.06 -11.11 62.93
CA GLU A 241 8.55 -9.89 63.65
C GLU A 241 9.46 -8.85 62.91
N VAL A 242 8.98 -7.60 62.66
CA VAL A 242 9.13 -6.33 63.45
C VAL A 242 10.60 -5.80 63.36
N GLU A 243 10.98 -4.63 62.82
CA GLU A 243 10.47 -3.24 62.78
C GLU A 243 11.28 -2.39 61.73
N PRO A 244 11.30 -1.03 61.65
CA PRO A 244 10.94 -0.28 60.43
C PRO A 244 12.06 0.56 59.76
N GLU A 245 11.66 1.25 58.68
CA GLU A 245 12.30 2.39 57.98
C GLU A 245 13.52 2.14 57.08
N GLN A 246 13.32 2.31 55.77
CA GLN A 246 13.90 3.43 55.00
C GLN A 246 13.31 3.47 53.58
N GLU A 247 12.68 4.58 53.24
CA GLU A 247 12.22 4.92 51.89
C GLU A 247 13.41 5.04 50.94
N ILE A 248 13.46 4.17 49.94
CA ILE A 248 14.31 4.33 48.76
C ILE A 248 13.38 4.74 47.62
N PRO A 249 13.50 5.93 47.02
CA PRO A 249 12.67 6.31 45.89
C PRO A 249 13.02 5.41 44.71
N GLU A 250 12.02 4.68 44.21
CA GLU A 250 12.08 3.89 42.98
C GLU A 250 12.52 4.81 41.82
N LYS A 251 13.66 4.49 41.21
CA LYS A 251 13.96 4.98 39.86
C LYS A 251 12.91 4.36 38.93
N GLU A 252 12.09 5.21 38.33
CA GLU A 252 11.24 4.82 37.21
C GLU A 252 12.09 4.05 36.19
N PRO A 253 11.69 2.83 35.77
CA PRO A 253 12.26 2.24 34.59
C PRO A 253 11.87 3.11 33.39
N GLU A 254 12.87 3.67 32.72
CA GLU A 254 12.71 4.35 31.43
C GLU A 254 11.74 3.56 30.55
N GLN A 255 10.59 4.16 30.23
CA GLN A 255 9.71 3.66 29.18
C GLN A 255 10.43 3.85 27.84
N MET A 256 11.30 2.90 27.49
CA MET A 256 11.62 2.63 26.10
C MET A 256 10.49 1.78 25.54
N TYR A 257 9.45 2.38 24.97
CA TYR A 257 8.53 1.69 24.04
C TYR A 257 8.01 2.73 23.05
N GLU A 258 8.62 2.82 21.87
CA GLU A 258 8.52 1.95 20.68
C GLU A 258 7.57 2.61 19.67
N ASP A 259 8.23 3.07 18.62
CA ASP A 259 7.68 3.75 17.47
C ASP A 259 6.75 2.81 16.66
N PRO A 260 5.46 3.12 16.49
CA PRO A 260 4.54 2.29 15.73
C PRO A 260 4.54 2.73 14.25
N PHE A 261 5.61 2.43 13.52
CA PHE A 261 5.59 2.40 12.05
C PHE A 261 5.21 1.01 11.52
#